data_AF-A0A9X6JQJ2-F1
#
_entry.id   AF-A0A9X6JQJ2-F1
#
_cell.length_a   1.000
_cell.length_b   1.000
_cell.length_c   1.000
_cell.angle_alpha   90.00
_cell.angle_beta   90.00
_cell.angle_gamma   90.00
#
_symmetry.space_group_name_H-M   'P 1'
#
loop_
_entity.id
_entity.type
_entity.pdbx_description
1 polymer ?
#
loop_
_entity_poly.entity_id
_entity_poly.type
_entity_poly.pdbx_seq_one_letter_code
_entity_poly.pdbx_strand_id
1 'polypeptide(L)' 'MYHHTKTKGDLAVLKAQVDLYEKGYMILMPQTEHSPFDLVVYKNGRFKRVQVKYRELNARGILEVRF' A
#
# COMPACT_ATOMS: atom_id res chain seq x y z
N MET A 1 4.72 -21.83 -2.50
CA MET A 1 4.81 -21.47 -3.94
C MET A 1 5.20 -20.00 -4.00
N TYR A 2 6.41 -19.68 -4.49
CA TYR A 2 6.98 -18.32 -4.41
C TYR A 2 6.48 -17.49 -5.60
N HIS A 3 5.64 -16.48 -5.35
CA HIS A 3 5.12 -15.57 -6.38
C HIS A 3 5.74 -14.18 -6.22
N HIS A 4 6.85 -13.93 -6.92
CA HIS A 4 7.66 -12.70 -6.79
C HIS A 4 6.87 -11.38 -6.83
N THR A 5 5.86 -11.24 -7.69
CA THR A 5 5.08 -10.00 -7.81
C THR A 5 4.08 -9.83 -6.68
N LYS A 6 3.45 -10.92 -6.21
CA LYS A 6 2.54 -10.89 -5.06
C LYS A 6 3.31 -10.53 -3.78
N THR A 7 4.45 -11.18 -3.54
CA THR A 7 5.26 -10.93 -2.35
C THR A 7 5.78 -9.48 -2.25
N LYS A 8 6.16 -8.87 -3.39
CA LYS A 8 6.55 -7.44 -3.42
C LYS A 8 5.38 -6.51 -3.06
N GLY A 9 4.19 -6.82 -3.57
CA GLY A 9 2.97 -6.08 -3.27
C GLY A 9 2.59 -6.17 -1.79
N ASP A 10 2.54 -7.39 -1.25
CA ASP A 10 2.19 -7.66 0.15
C ASP A 10 3.16 -6.95 1.12
N LEU A 11 4.46 -7.00 0.83
CA LEU A 11 5.47 -6.30 1.62
C LEU A 11 5.29 -4.78 1.54
N ALA A 12 4.95 -4.23 0.37
CA ALA A 12 4.70 -2.80 0.22
C ALA A 12 3.46 -2.38 1.02
N VAL A 13 2.39 -3.18 1.00
CA VAL A 13 1.18 -2.95 1.79
C VAL A 13 1.50 -2.98 3.28
N LEU A 14 2.27 -3.95 3.76
CA LEU A 14 2.70 -4.03 5.17
C LEU A 14 3.50 -2.80 5.60
N LYS A 15 4.47 -2.35 4.77
CA LYS A 15 5.24 -1.13 5.04
C LYS A 15 4.34 0.11 5.13
N ALA A 16 3.36 0.22 4.23
CA ALA A 16 2.39 1.30 4.27
C ALA A 16 1.54 1.27 5.56
N GLN A 17 1.15 0.07 6.03
CA GLN A 17 0.42 -0.06 7.29
C GLN A 17 1.24 0.45 8.48
N VAL A 18 2.54 0.10 8.58
CA VAL A 18 3.41 0.58 9.66
C VAL A 18 3.48 2.11 9.66
N ASP A 19 3.76 2.72 8.49
CA ASP A 19 3.82 4.18 8.34
C ASP A 19 2.49 4.88 8.70
N LEU A 20 1.36 4.30 8.28
CA LEU A 20 0.03 4.82 8.60
C LEU A 20 -0.30 4.70 10.09
N TYR A 21 0.11 3.59 10.72
CA TYR A 21 -0.06 3.35 12.15
C TYR A 21 0.76 4.36 12.97
N GLU A 22 2.03 4.57 12.64
CA GLU A 22 2.89 5.57 13.28
C GLU A 22 2.32 6.99 13.15
N LYS A 23 1.63 7.27 12.04
CA LYS A 23 0.91 8.53 11.82
C LYS A 23 -0.44 8.59 12.55
N GLY A 24 -0.82 7.59 13.34
CA GLY A 24 -2.05 7.57 14.13
C GLY A 24 -3.33 7.40 13.31
N TYR A 25 -3.24 6.72 12.16
CA TYR A 25 -4.43 6.29 11.43
C TYR A 25 -4.94 4.94 11.98
N MET A 26 -6.26 4.80 12.08
CA MET A 26 -6.89 3.50 12.20
C MET A 26 -6.91 2.85 10.81
N ILE A 27 -6.41 1.62 10.71
CA ILE A 27 -6.26 0.89 9.45
C ILE A 27 -7.38 -0.14 9.34
N LEU A 28 -8.04 -0.20 8.19
CA LEU A 28 -9.09 -1.15 7.87
C LEU A 28 -8.68 -1.94 6.63
N MET A 29 -8.66 -3.27 6.75
CA MET A 29 -8.26 -4.18 5.69
C MET A 29 -9.48 -4.87 5.07
N PRO A 30 -9.62 -4.87 3.73
CA PRO A 30 -10.66 -5.63 3.06
C PRO A 30 -10.44 -7.14 3.23
N GLN A 31 -11.51 -7.89 3.52
CA GLN A 31 -11.48 -9.36 3.58
C GLN A 31 -11.78 -9.97 2.19
N THR A 32 -11.14 -9.44 1.15
CA THR A 32 -11.29 -9.90 -0.24
C THR A 32 -10.09 -9.48 -1.07
N GLU A 33 -9.67 -10.32 -2.02
CA GLU A 33 -8.62 -10.00 -2.99
C GLU A 33 -9.11 -9.09 -4.13
N HIS A 34 -10.43 -8.96 -4.31
CA HIS A 34 -11.03 -8.21 -5.43
C HIS A 34 -11.42 -6.78 -5.06
N SER A 35 -10.80 -6.23 -4.01
CA SER A 35 -11.04 -4.86 -3.58
C SER A 35 -10.46 -3.85 -4.57
N PRO A 36 -11.14 -2.73 -4.88
CA PRO A 36 -10.62 -1.68 -5.76
C PRO A 36 -9.57 -0.77 -5.08
N PHE A 37 -9.12 -1.14 -3.89
CA PHE A 37 -8.10 -0.47 -3.07
C PHE A 37 -7.45 -1.50 -2.14
N ASP A 38 -6.24 -1.20 -1.67
CA ASP A 38 -5.51 -2.11 -0.78
C ASP A 38 -5.93 -1.94 0.69
N LEU A 39 -6.15 -0.69 1.12
CA LEU A 39 -6.53 -0.34 2.49
C LEU A 39 -7.57 0.79 2.53
N VAL A 40 -8.28 0.89 3.64
CA VAL A 40 -8.97 2.12 4.06
C VAL A 40 -8.35 2.59 5.36
N VAL A 41 -8.16 3.90 5.50
CA VAL A 41 -7.69 4.50 6.74
C VAL A 41 -8.71 5.49 7.29
N TYR A 42 -8.80 5.56 8.61
CA TYR A 42 -9.66 6.47 9.33
C TYR A 42 -8.85 7.32 10.29
N LYS A 43 -9.06 8.64 10.24
CA LYS A 43 -8.49 9.61 11.19
C LYS A 43 -9.30 10.90 11.15
N ASN A 44 -9.49 11.53 12.31
CA ASN A 44 -10.20 12.82 12.44
C ASN A 44 -11.59 12.82 11.76
N GLY A 45 -12.38 11.77 11.97
CA GLY A 45 -13.74 11.69 11.42
C GLY A 45 -13.82 11.40 9.91
N ARG A 46 -12.70 11.12 9.23
CA ARG A 46 -12.66 10.95 7.77
C ARG A 46 -12.07 9.60 7.37
N PHE A 47 -12.74 8.93 6.45
CA PHE A 47 -12.22 7.76 5.75
C PHE A 47 -11.48 8.17 4.48
N LYS A 48 -10.37 7.49 4.18
CA LYS A 48 -9.63 7.63 2.92
C LYS A 48 -9.29 6.24 2.39
N ARG A 49 -9.51 6.03 1.09
CA ARG A 49 -9.02 4.84 0.38
C ARG A 49 -7.53 5.01 0.08
N VAL A 50 -6.78 3.94 0.21
CA VAL A 50 -5.33 3.91 -0.06
C VAL A 50 -5.04 2.78 -1.04
N GLN A 51 -4.34 3.15 -2.12
CA GLN A 51 -3.76 2.21 -3.07
C GLN A 51 -2.24 2.32 -2.97
N VAL A 52 -1.59 1.23 -2.61
CA VAL A 52 -0.15 1.07 -2.54
C VAL A 52 0.36 0.65 -3.92
N LYS A 53 1.42 1.31 -4.38
CA LYS A 53 2.11 0.96 -5.62
C LYS A 53 3.60 0.79 -5.32
N TYR A 54 4.11 -0.43 -5.52
CA TYR A 54 5.55 -0.68 -5.47
C TYR A 54 6.24 -0.07 -6.68
N ARG A 55 7.40 0.56 -6.45
CA ARG A 55 8.29 1.11 -7.48
C ARG A 55 9.73 0.79 -7.12
N GLU A 56 10.58 0.67 -8.12
CA GLU A 56 12.02 0.51 -8.00
C GLU A 56 12.72 1.48 -8.95
N LEU A 57 13.95 1.86 -8.62
CA LEU A 57 14.77 2.70 -9.49
C LEU A 57 15.08 1.91 -10.78
N ASN A 58 15.02 2.58 -11.91
CA ASN A 58 15.53 2.00 -13.15
C ASN A 58 17.08 1.92 -13.12
N ALA A 59 17.67 1.29 -14.14
CA ALA A 59 19.12 1.13 -14.24
C ALA A 59 19.91 2.46 -14.27
N ARG A 60 19.25 3.60 -14.49
CA ARG A 60 19.84 4.95 -14.48
C ARG A 60 19.62 5.68 -13.15
N GLY A 61 19.07 5.02 -12.14
CA GLY A 61 18.77 5.62 -10.84
C GLY A 61 17.54 6.53 -10.83
N ILE A 62 16.65 6.42 -11.82
CA ILE A 62 15.47 7.27 -11.94
C ILE A 62 14.23 6.51 -11.44
N LEU A 63 13.41 7.19 -10.62
CA LEU A 63 12.10 6.70 -10.19
C LEU A 63 10.99 7.30 -11.06
N GLU A 64 10.42 6.50 -11.97
CA GLU A 64 9.28 6.96 -12.78
C GLU A 64 7.96 6.85 -12.00
N VAL A 65 7.28 7.98 -11.86
CA VAL A 65 5.94 8.07 -11.25
C VAL A 65 4.92 8.39 -12.35
N ARG A 66 3.96 7.47 -12.55
CA ARG A 66 2.80 7.67 -13.43
C ARG A 66 1.55 7.76 -12.55
N PHE A 67 0.79 8.83 -12.74
CA PHE A 67 -0.44 9.13 -12.00
C PHE A 67 -1.67 8.58 -12.74
#